data_AF-A0A7L4R627-F1
#
_entry.id   AF-A0A7L4R627-F1
#
_cell.length_a   1.000
_cell.length_b   1.000
_cell.length_c   1.000
_cell.angle_alpha   90.00
_cell.angle_beta   90.00
_cell.angle_gamma   90.00
#
_symmetry.space_group_name_H-M   'P 1'
#
loop_
_entity.id
_entity.type
_entity.pdbx_description
1 polymer ?
#
loop_
_entity_poly.entity_id
_entity_poly.type
_entity_poly.pdbx_seq_one_letter_code
_entity_poly.pdbx_strand_id
1 'polypeptide(L)' 'MAKQLVRFASAGVPIQCEGGNLEAVECSRKLGLGALELEFVRGVKMKEGSARAVAASALK' A
#
# COMPACT_ATOMS: atom_id res chain seq x y z
N MET A 1 17.99 -19.19 11.14
CA MET A 1 16.66 -18.70 11.55
C MET A 1 16.36 -17.43 10.78
N ALA A 2 15.20 -17.33 10.12
CA ALA A 2 14.83 -16.11 9.43
C ALA A 2 14.57 -15.01 10.46
N LYS A 3 15.29 -13.88 10.36
CA LYS A 3 15.06 -12.70 11.20
C LYS A 3 13.63 -12.23 10.92
N GLN A 4 12.72 -12.38 11.88
CA GLN A 4 11.36 -11.87 11.76
C GLN A 4 11.45 -10.34 11.75
N LEU A 5 11.45 -9.74 10.57
CA LEU A 5 11.42 -8.29 10.42
C LEU A 5 10.03 -7.79 10.84
N VAL A 6 9.98 -7.04 11.93
CA VAL A 6 8.83 -6.19 12.24
C VAL A 6 8.73 -5.16 11.11
N ARG A 7 7.59 -5.15 10.40
CA ARG A 7 7.31 -4.16 9.35
C ARG A 7 6.55 -2.99 9.97
N PHE A 8 7.07 -1.79 9.75
CA PHE A 8 6.35 -0.55 10.04
C PHE A 8 5.56 -0.13 8.80
N ALA A 9 4.32 0.31 9.01
CA ALA A 9 3.36 0.60 7.96
C ALA A 9 2.36 1.66 8.41
N SER A 10 1.72 2.34 7.46
CA SER A 10 0.60 3.23 7.72
C SER A 10 -0.73 2.51 7.51
N ALA A 11 -1.72 2.89 8.34
CA ALA A 11 -3.13 2.62 8.08
C ALA A 11 -3.66 3.67 7.10
N GLY A 12 -3.94 3.27 5.86
CA GLY A 12 -4.30 4.19 4.78
C GLY A 12 -3.11 4.96 4.20
N VAL A 13 -3.40 5.82 3.22
CA VAL A 13 -2.42 6.60 2.47
C VAL A 13 -1.79 7.68 3.37
N PRO A 14 -0.45 7.73 3.52
CA PRO A 14 0.21 8.79 4.29
C PRO A 14 -0.14 10.18 3.77
N ILE A 15 -0.32 11.16 4.65
CA ILE A 15 -0.79 12.51 4.30
C ILE A 15 0.07 13.26 3.27
N GLN A 16 1.36 12.90 3.18
CA GLN A 16 2.31 13.50 2.23
C GLN A 16 2.27 12.84 0.85
N CYS A 17 1.59 11.69 0.71
CA CYS A 17 1.46 10.98 -0.54
C CYS A 17 0.27 11.53 -1.32
N GLU A 18 0.53 11.98 -2.55
CA GLU A 18 -0.50 12.44 -3.47
C GLU A 18 -0.96 11.29 -4.39
N GLY A 19 -2.15 11.44 -4.98
CA GLY A 19 -2.71 10.46 -5.90
C GLY A 19 -3.57 9.40 -5.23
N GLY A 20 -3.69 8.25 -5.89
CA GLY A 20 -4.52 7.13 -5.43
C GLY A 20 -3.69 6.01 -4.80
N ASN A 21 -4.30 4.84 -4.67
CA ASN A 21 -3.69 3.69 -4.01
C ASN A 21 -2.39 3.22 -4.68
N LEU A 22 -2.22 3.43 -5.99
CA LEU A 22 -1.00 3.03 -6.71
C LEU A 22 0.18 3.94 -6.34
N GLU A 23 -0.05 5.25 -6.38
CA GLU A 23 0.94 6.26 -6.00
C GLU A 23 1.31 6.14 -4.52
N ALA A 24 0.35 5.77 -3.67
CA ALA A 24 0.56 5.53 -2.26
C ALA A 24 1.55 4.39 -1.97
N VAL A 25 1.54 3.30 -2.75
CA VAL A 25 2.51 2.20 -2.60
C VAL A 25 3.93 2.69 -2.86
N GLU A 26 4.13 3.40 -3.98
CA GLU A 26 5.44 3.93 -4.36
C GLU A 26 5.95 4.98 -3.35
N CYS A 27 5.06 5.86 -2.89
CA CYS A 27 5.36 6.86 -1.88
C CYS A 27 5.72 6.22 -0.53
N SER A 28 4.95 5.23 -0.06
CA SER A 28 5.23 4.51 1.20
C SER A 28 6.59 3.82 1.18
N ARG A 29 6.99 3.27 0.02
CA ARG A 29 8.33 2.71 -0.17
C ARG A 29 9.43 3.77 -0.03
N LYS A 30 9.24 4.95 -0.63
CA LYS A 30 10.19 6.08 -0.50
C LYS A 30 10.30 6.59 0.95
N LEU A 31 9.22 6.48 1.73
CA LEU A 31 9.20 6.80 3.16
C LEU A 31 9.87 5.72 4.03
N GLY A 32 10.32 4.60 3.45
CA GLY A 32 10.95 3.51 4.19
C GLY A 32 9.97 2.59 4.94
N LEU A 33 8.68 2.67 4.62
CA LEU A 33 7.68 1.78 5.19
C LEU A 33 7.72 0.41 4.50
N GLY A 34 7.55 -0.64 5.29
CA GLY A 34 7.60 -2.02 4.83
C GLY A 34 6.25 -2.57 4.36
N ALA A 35 5.16 -1.85 4.60
CA ALA A 35 3.83 -2.16 4.12
C ALA A 35 2.93 -0.91 4.12
N LEU A 36 1.76 -1.05 3.49
CA LEU A 36 0.68 -0.07 3.45
C LEU A 36 -0.62 -0.86 3.65
N GLU A 37 -1.41 -0.50 4.64
CA GLU A 37 -2.74 -1.07 4.81
C GLU A 37 -3.76 -0.29 3.96
N LEU A 38 -4.52 -1.03 3.15
CA LEU A 38 -5.58 -0.48 2.31
C LEU A 38 -6.92 -1.08 2.74
N GLU A 39 -7.92 -0.21 2.94
CA GLU A 39 -9.26 -0.66 3.28
C GLU A 39 -10.00 -1.16 2.03
N PHE A 40 -10.24 -2.47 1.96
CA PHE A 40 -11.11 -3.10 0.97
C PHE A 40 -12.52 -3.31 1.52
N VAL A 41 -13.10 -2.25 2.09
CA VAL A 41 -14.39 -2.32 2.79
C VAL A 41 -15.57 -2.15 1.83
N ARG A 42 -16.71 -2.72 2.23
CA ARG A 42 -17.99 -2.60 1.50
C ARG A 42 -18.39 -1.12 1.42
N GLY A 43 -18.36 -0.54 0.23
CA GLY A 43 -18.60 0.90 0.00
C GLY A 43 -17.45 1.63 -0.68
N VAL A 44 -16.24 1.06 -0.66
CA VAL A 44 -15.10 1.56 -1.44
C VAL A 44 -15.17 0.98 -2.86
N LYS A 45 -15.30 1.84 -3.88
CA LYS A 45 -15.43 1.43 -5.29
C LYS A 45 -14.07 1.13 -5.92
N MET A 46 -13.32 0.18 -5.39
CA MET A 46 -12.13 -0.31 -6.07
C MET A 46 -12.51 -1.41 -7.07
N LYS A 47 -12.25 -1.18 -8.36
CA LYS A 47 -12.45 -2.19 -9.40
C LYS A 47 -11.35 -3.25 -9.31
N GLU A 48 -11.67 -4.48 -9.72
CA GLU A 48 -10.73 -5.61 -9.71
C GLU A 48 -9.40 -5.29 -10.42
N GLY A 49 -9.46 -4.57 -11.55
CA GLY A 49 -8.26 -4.13 -12.28
C GLY A 49 -7.33 -3.27 -11.43
N SER A 50 -7.88 -2.33 -10.64
CA SER A 50 -7.11 -1.52 -9.70
C SER A 50 -6.52 -2.37 -8.57
N ALA A 51 -7.28 -3.35 -8.06
CA ALA A 51 -6.79 -4.30 -7.05
C ALA A 51 -5.55 -5.05 -7.54
N ARG A 52 -5.63 -5.59 -8.77
CA ARG A 52 -4.52 -6.32 -9.41
C ARG A 52 -3.31 -5.42 -9.65
N ALA A 53 -3.53 -4.18 -10.08
CA ALA A 53 -2.44 -3.23 -10.31
C ALA A 53 -1.71 -2.88 -9.00
N VAL A 54 -2.44 -2.64 -7.91
CA VAL A 54 -1.86 -2.37 -6.58
C VAL A 54 -1.05 -3.57 -6.09
N ALA A 55 -1.59 -4.78 -6.21
CA ALA A 55 -0.88 -6.00 -5.85
C ALA A 55 0.42 -6.18 -6.66
N ALA A 56 0.37 -5.92 -7.97
CA ALA A 56 1.56 -5.98 -8.82
C ALA A 56 2.61 -4.93 -8.45
N SER A 57 2.19 -3.74 -7.99
CA SER A 57 3.11 -2.69 -7.54
C SER A 57 3.78 -3.05 -6.21
N ALA A 58 3.06 -3.71 -5.30
CA ALA A 58 3.58 -4.11 -3.99
C ALA A 58 4.61 -5.25 -4.05
N LEU A 59 4.67 -5.99 -5.16
CA LEU A 59 5.59 -7.12 -5.37
C LEU A 59 6.92 -6.71 -6.03
N LYS A 60 7.11 -5.44 -6.36
CA LYS A 60 8.33 -4.88 -6.98
C LYS A 60 9.30 -4.35 -5.95
#